data_AF-A0A819FFG1-F1
#
_entry.id   AF-A0A819FFG1-F1
#
_cell.length_a   1.000
_cell.length_b   1.000
_cell.length_c   1.000
_cell.angle_alpha   90.00
_cell.angle_beta   90.00
_cell.angle_gamma   90.00
#
_symmetry.space_group_name_H-M   'P 1'
#
loop_
_entity.id
_entity.type
_entity.pdbx_description
1 polymer ?
#
loop_
_entity_poly.entity_id
_entity_poly.type
_entity_poly.pdbx_seq_one_letter_code
_entity_poly.pdbx_strand_id
1 'polypeptide(L)'
;MPNFVNIRLWKPGLKKSEQYKSLQRTCLMREFECRQKQASRFEKQISLIMTELEKHLSLVDYINIKKFFYNSACRVHSTVMSNHQKKLEKLNRGPIGQNYEEMKLKLIHNISSYTLSKVEERLLCRGWDFCVENKITNFLDFETDLELNAMKLQPHCHESIFRSICRQIHNASQQLIRTSKHKKISNLSKEELAALKSLKSNNNIIICKADKGNSIVILDKETYMKKAEEILKGKQFEPLNNDKFHREQEEKLNKYIFSLFKQGVIDNKLRYQLQSTCSSLSVFYGLPKAHKTGYPIRPIISTIGSYQYELSKFLAKAIRNARPQAKSYIKDSFEFV
;
A
#
# COMPACT_ATOMS: atom_id res chain seq x y z
N MET A 1 4.36 -24.16 13.64
CA MET A 1 3.47 -25.34 13.67
C MET A 1 3.38 -25.84 15.10
N PRO A 2 2.20 -26.23 15.60
CA PRO A 2 2.06 -26.76 16.96
C PRO A 2 2.93 -28.02 17.16
N ASN A 3 3.47 -28.20 18.37
CA ASN A 3 4.40 -29.31 18.66
C ASN A 3 3.78 -30.69 18.40
N PHE A 4 2.47 -30.86 18.66
CA PHE A 4 1.77 -32.13 18.45
C PHE A 4 1.66 -32.54 16.97
N VAL A 5 1.90 -31.61 16.04
CA VAL A 5 1.85 -31.84 14.59
C VAL A 5 3.24 -32.12 14.02
N ASN A 6 4.30 -31.94 14.82
CA ASN A 6 5.68 -32.13 14.41
C ASN A 6 6.16 -33.54 14.76
N ILE A 7 5.66 -34.52 14.01
CA ILE A 7 6.00 -35.94 14.20
C ILE A 7 7.46 -36.17 13.82
N ARG A 8 8.21 -36.87 14.68
CA ARG A 8 9.57 -37.33 14.33
C ARG A 8 9.46 -38.38 13.23
N LEU A 9 10.08 -38.10 12.09
CA LEU A 9 10.18 -39.03 10.98
C LEU A 9 11.56 -39.67 10.97
N TRP A 10 11.63 -40.94 10.55
CA TRP A 10 12.89 -41.67 10.38
C TRP A 10 13.79 -41.07 9.29
N LYS A 11 13.22 -40.36 8.30
CA LYS A 11 13.95 -39.62 7.27
C LYS A 11 13.52 -38.14 7.25
N PRO A 12 14.41 -37.17 7.53
CA PRO A 12 14.07 -35.74 7.57
C PRO A 12 13.50 -35.18 6.26
N GLY A 13 13.95 -35.70 5.12
CA GLY A 13 13.48 -35.28 3.79
C GLY A 13 11.98 -35.51 3.56
N LEU A 14 11.37 -36.47 4.26
CA LEU A 14 9.94 -36.77 4.16
C LEU A 14 9.07 -35.64 4.72
N LYS A 15 9.62 -34.73 5.54
CA LYS A 15 8.86 -33.57 6.03
C LYS A 15 8.45 -32.61 4.91
N LYS A 16 9.09 -32.69 3.74
CA LYS A 16 8.75 -31.89 2.56
C LYS A 16 7.65 -32.53 1.71
N SER A 17 7.32 -33.80 1.93
CA SER A 17 6.34 -34.53 1.11
C SER A 17 4.92 -34.03 1.34
N GLU A 18 4.09 -34.13 0.31
CA GLU A 18 2.68 -33.74 0.40
C GLU A 18 1.89 -34.67 1.33
N GLN A 19 2.28 -35.94 1.43
CA GLN A 19 1.72 -36.90 2.37
C GLN A 19 1.94 -36.48 3.82
N TYR A 20 3.15 -36.01 4.16
CA TYR A 20 3.43 -35.51 5.51
C TYR A 20 2.65 -34.23 5.79
N LYS A 21 2.63 -33.27 4.85
CA LYS A 21 1.82 -32.05 4.99
C LYS A 21 0.33 -32.37 5.14
N SER A 22 -0.19 -33.34 4.39
CA SER A 22 -1.57 -33.82 4.48
C SER A 22 -1.87 -34.40 5.87
N LEU A 23 -1.00 -35.28 6.38
CA LEU A 23 -1.09 -35.81 7.75
C LEU A 23 -1.13 -34.69 8.79
N GLN A 24 -0.23 -33.70 8.65
CA GLN A 24 -0.20 -32.54 9.55
C GLN A 24 -1.54 -31.77 9.54
N ARG A 25 -2.12 -31.55 8.35
CA ARG A 25 -3.43 -30.92 8.20
C ARG A 25 -4.55 -31.76 8.84
N THR A 26 -4.54 -33.08 8.66
CA THR A 26 -5.53 -33.98 9.27
C THR A 26 -5.45 -33.97 10.79
N CYS A 27 -4.25 -34.00 11.37
CA CYS A 27 -4.06 -33.89 12.82
C CYS A 27 -4.61 -32.56 13.37
N LEU A 28 -4.35 -31.46 12.67
CA LEU A 28 -4.90 -30.15 13.03
C LEU A 28 -6.44 -30.13 12.99
N MET A 29 -7.04 -30.68 11.94
CA MET A 29 -8.50 -30.75 11.81
C MET A 29 -9.15 -31.59 12.92
N ARG A 30 -8.57 -32.75 13.23
CA ARG A 30 -9.05 -33.60 14.33
C ARG A 30 -8.94 -32.90 15.68
N GLU A 31 -7.84 -32.21 15.93
CA GLU A 31 -7.69 -31.43 17.16
C GLU A 31 -8.76 -30.34 17.24
N PHE A 32 -9.00 -29.62 16.15
CA PHE A 32 -10.04 -28.58 16.09
C PHE A 32 -11.44 -29.15 16.38
N GLU A 33 -11.81 -30.26 15.74
CA GLU A 33 -13.08 -30.95 16.01
C GLU A 33 -13.18 -31.43 17.46
N CYS A 34 -12.09 -31.95 18.03
CA CYS A 34 -12.04 -32.36 19.42
C CYS A 34 -12.27 -31.17 20.36
N ARG A 35 -11.67 -30.01 20.06
CA ARG A 35 -11.88 -28.77 20.83
C ARG A 35 -13.30 -28.23 20.72
N GLN A 36 -13.93 -28.32 19.54
CA GLN A 36 -15.34 -27.97 19.40
C GLN A 36 -16.25 -28.86 20.25
N LYS A 37 -16.05 -30.18 20.18
CA LYS A 37 -16.81 -31.13 21.02
C LYS A 37 -16.59 -30.86 22.50
N GLN A 38 -15.37 -30.51 22.90
CA GLN A 38 -15.05 -30.13 24.27
C GLN A 38 -15.77 -28.84 24.69
N ALA A 39 -15.81 -27.82 23.82
CA ALA A 39 -16.55 -26.58 24.08
C ALA A 39 -18.05 -26.84 24.31
N SER A 40 -18.70 -27.62 23.43
CA SER A 40 -20.12 -27.97 23.59
C SER A 40 -20.39 -28.79 24.86
N ARG A 41 -19.44 -29.61 25.31
CA ARG A 41 -19.55 -30.31 26.60
C ARG A 41 -19.49 -29.33 27.78
N PHE A 42 -18.57 -28.36 27.74
CA PHE A 42 -18.47 -27.34 28.79
C PHE A 42 -19.70 -26.42 28.81
N GLU A 43 -20.26 -26.05 27.66
CA GLU A 43 -21.51 -25.29 27.61
C GLU A 43 -22.65 -26.02 28.33
N LYS A 44 -22.81 -27.33 28.08
CA LYS A 44 -23.80 -28.16 28.78
C LYS A 44 -23.55 -28.23 30.28
N GLN A 45 -22.30 -28.39 30.70
CA GLN A 45 -21.93 -28.41 32.13
C GLN A 45 -22.21 -27.06 32.80
N ILE A 46 -21.88 -25.95 32.14
CA ILE A 46 -22.17 -24.61 32.64
C ILE A 46 -23.68 -24.41 32.78
N SER A 47 -24.48 -24.82 31.80
CA SER A 47 -25.93 -24.74 31.89
C SER A 47 -26.48 -25.53 33.08
N LEU A 48 -26.01 -26.77 33.28
CA LEU A 48 -26.41 -27.60 34.43
C LEU A 48 -26.05 -26.95 35.77
N ILE A 49 -24.82 -26.44 35.91
CA ILE A 49 -24.36 -25.76 37.13
C ILE A 49 -25.18 -24.50 37.38
N MET A 50 -25.48 -23.71 36.34
CA MET A 50 -26.30 -22.50 36.49
C MET A 50 -27.73 -22.84 36.96
N THR A 51 -28.35 -23.89 36.40
CA THR A 51 -29.68 -24.35 36.85
C THR A 51 -29.65 -24.88 38.28
N GLU A 52 -28.56 -25.50 38.72
CA GLU A 52 -28.43 -25.97 40.09
C GLU A 52 -28.21 -24.81 41.07
N LEU A 53 -27.36 -23.85 40.73
CA LEU A 53 -27.12 -22.64 41.53
C LEU A 53 -28.40 -21.81 41.72
N GLU A 54 -29.27 -21.75 40.70
CA GLU A 54 -30.55 -21.04 40.77
C GLU A 54 -31.52 -21.64 41.79
N LYS A 55 -31.40 -22.94 42.12
CA LYS A 55 -32.23 -23.60 43.14
C LYS A 55 -31.81 -23.30 44.58
N HIS A 56 -30.52 -23.03 44.80
CA HIS A 56 -29.94 -22.92 46.13
C HIS A 56 -29.61 -21.48 46.55
N LEU A 57 -29.71 -20.51 45.63
CA LEU A 57 -29.36 -19.12 45.87
C LEU A 57 -30.57 -18.20 45.81
N SER A 58 -30.48 -17.06 46.50
CA SER A 58 -31.44 -15.98 46.31
C SER A 58 -31.30 -15.39 44.90
N LEU A 59 -32.38 -14.80 44.36
CA LEU A 59 -32.36 -14.19 43.03
C LEU A 59 -31.25 -13.13 42.88
N VAL A 60 -31.00 -12.37 43.94
CA VAL A 60 -29.97 -11.31 43.97
C VAL A 60 -28.57 -11.91 43.94
N ASP A 61 -28.32 -12.95 44.74
CA ASP A 61 -27.01 -13.61 44.80
C ASP A 61 -26.71 -14.35 43.50
N TYR A 62 -27.70 -15.02 42.91
CA TYR A 62 -27.57 -15.68 41.61
C TYR A 62 -27.19 -14.70 40.49
N ILE A 63 -27.84 -13.54 40.42
CA ILE A 63 -27.52 -12.51 39.42
C ILE A 63 -26.10 -11.97 39.62
N ASN A 64 -25.71 -11.69 40.87
CA ASN A 64 -24.37 -11.18 41.20
C ASN A 64 -23.28 -12.19 40.82
N ILE A 65 -23.48 -13.47 41.17
CA ILE A 65 -22.56 -14.56 40.86
C ILE A 65 -22.45 -14.78 39.34
N LYS A 66 -23.57 -14.80 38.62
CA LYS A 66 -23.60 -14.93 37.16
C LYS A 66 -22.83 -13.79 36.48
N LYS A 67 -23.04 -12.54 36.94
CA LYS A 67 -22.34 -11.36 36.42
C LYS A 67 -20.84 -11.41 36.71
N PHE A 68 -20.45 -11.85 37.90
CA PHE A 68 -19.05 -12.01 38.28
C PHE A 68 -18.32 -13.03 37.38
N PHE A 69 -18.93 -14.20 37.15
CA PHE A 69 -18.35 -15.22 36.29
C PHE A 69 -18.31 -14.79 34.82
N TYR A 70 -19.37 -14.13 34.32
CA TYR A 70 -19.39 -13.59 32.97
C TYR A 70 -18.26 -12.57 32.76
N ASN A 71 -18.11 -11.60 33.66
CA ASN A 71 -17.06 -10.59 33.57
C ASN A 71 -15.65 -11.21 33.63
N SER A 72 -15.47 -12.22 34.48
CA SER A 72 -14.21 -12.96 34.58
C SER A 72 -13.90 -13.71 33.28
N ALA A 73 -14.88 -14.40 32.71
CA ALA A 73 -14.77 -15.09 31.43
C ALA A 73 -14.47 -14.13 30.28
N CYS A 74 -15.16 -12.98 30.21
CA CYS A 74 -14.90 -11.93 29.22
C CYS A 74 -13.46 -11.42 29.32
N ARG A 75 -12.96 -11.15 30.53
CA ARG A 75 -11.57 -10.69 30.72
C ARG A 75 -10.55 -11.70 30.20
N VAL A 76 -10.75 -12.99 30.52
CA VAL A 76 -9.88 -14.08 30.02
C VAL A 76 -9.99 -14.20 28.51
N HIS A 77 -11.20 -14.17 27.96
CA HIS A 77 -11.46 -14.23 26.52
C HIS A 77 -10.76 -13.09 25.76
N SER A 78 -10.94 -11.84 26.19
CA SER A 78 -10.27 -10.69 25.58
C SER A 78 -8.75 -10.81 25.62
N THR A 79 -8.19 -11.29 26.75
CA THR A 79 -6.74 -11.53 26.88
C THR A 79 -6.26 -12.59 25.89
N VAL A 80 -6.97 -13.72 25.81
CA VAL A 80 -6.66 -14.84 24.92
C VAL A 80 -6.77 -14.42 23.45
N MET A 81 -7.84 -13.71 23.08
CA MET A 81 -8.05 -13.19 21.73
C MET A 81 -6.98 -12.18 21.32
N SER A 82 -6.58 -11.26 22.20
CA SER A 82 -5.46 -10.34 21.94
C SER A 82 -4.15 -11.09 21.68
N ASN A 83 -3.88 -12.14 22.44
CA ASN A 83 -2.70 -12.98 22.23
C ASN A 83 -2.76 -13.77 20.92
N HIS A 84 -3.93 -14.29 20.53
CA HIS A 84 -4.12 -14.97 19.25
C HIS A 84 -4.00 -14.01 18.07
N GLN A 85 -4.54 -12.79 18.17
CA GLN A 85 -4.41 -11.74 17.18
C GLN A 85 -2.92 -11.42 16.92
N LYS A 86 -2.13 -11.18 17.97
CA LYS A 86 -0.68 -10.98 17.87
C LYS A 86 0.05 -12.16 17.23
N LYS A 87 -0.37 -13.40 17.51
CA LYS A 87 0.21 -14.62 16.91
C LYS A 87 -0.15 -14.74 15.42
N LEU A 88 -1.39 -14.40 15.05
CA LEU A 88 -1.88 -14.44 13.68
C LEU A 88 -1.18 -13.38 12.82
N GLU A 89 -1.02 -12.17 13.34
CA GLU A 89 -0.24 -11.09 12.72
C GLU A 89 1.19 -11.51 12.41
N LYS A 90 1.85 -12.23 13.34
CA LYS A 90 3.18 -12.81 13.12
C LYS A 90 3.21 -13.91 12.05
N LEU A 91 2.12 -14.67 11.88
CA LEU A 91 2.03 -15.77 10.92
C LEU A 91 1.70 -15.30 9.51
N ASN A 92 0.91 -14.25 9.35
CA ASN A 92 0.25 -13.92 8.08
C ASN A 92 1.14 -13.30 6.98
N ARG A 93 2.41 -12.93 7.23
CA ARG A 93 3.45 -12.54 6.24
C ARG A 93 2.94 -12.05 4.86
N GLY A 94 1.99 -11.12 4.82
CA GLY A 94 1.18 -10.76 3.63
C GLY A 94 0.58 -9.37 3.83
N PRO A 95 -0.04 -8.72 2.83
CA PRO A 95 -0.06 -7.24 2.69
C PRO A 95 -0.71 -6.44 3.84
N ILE A 96 -1.53 -7.06 4.70
CA ILE A 96 -2.11 -6.48 5.94
C ILE A 96 -1.22 -6.77 7.19
N GLY A 97 -0.04 -7.33 6.97
CA GLY A 97 0.88 -7.92 7.93
C GLY A 97 2.23 -8.22 7.26
N GLN A 98 2.71 -7.29 6.42
CA GLN A 98 4.14 -7.07 6.37
C GLN A 98 4.57 -6.76 7.80
N ASN A 99 5.73 -7.27 8.20
CA ASN A 99 6.30 -7.13 9.52
C ASN A 99 6.37 -5.62 9.85
N TYR A 100 5.28 -5.07 10.39
CA TYR A 100 4.98 -3.63 10.33
C TYR A 100 6.11 -2.86 11.00
N GLU A 101 6.58 -3.38 12.12
CA GLU A 101 7.71 -2.84 12.86
C GLU A 101 9.03 -2.87 12.05
N GLU A 102 9.29 -3.93 11.28
CA GLU A 102 10.50 -4.01 10.45
C GLU A 102 10.40 -3.20 9.16
N MET A 103 9.21 -3.06 8.57
CA MET A 103 9.01 -2.36 7.31
C MET A 103 8.72 -0.88 7.49
N LYS A 104 8.18 -0.47 8.64
CA LYS A 104 8.01 0.95 9.02
C LYS A 104 9.32 1.71 8.89
N LEU A 105 10.41 1.18 9.46
CA LEU A 105 11.73 1.82 9.40
C LEU A 105 12.31 1.92 7.98
N LYS A 106 11.85 1.05 7.06
CA LYS A 106 12.30 1.04 5.65
C LYS A 106 11.43 1.92 4.75
N LEU A 107 10.13 2.02 5.06
CA LEU A 107 9.15 2.70 4.24
C LEU A 107 8.87 4.13 4.70
N ILE A 108 9.04 4.44 5.98
CA ILE A 108 8.79 5.77 6.55
C ILE A 108 10.10 6.30 7.13
N HIS A 109 10.60 7.38 6.53
CA HIS A 109 11.70 8.17 7.07
C HIS A 109 11.13 9.46 7.66
N ASN A 110 10.78 9.41 8.94
CA ASN A 110 10.37 10.61 9.66
C ASN A 110 11.61 11.33 10.21
N ILE A 111 11.92 12.49 9.63
CA ILE A 111 13.03 13.37 10.04
C ILE A 111 12.55 14.77 10.42
N SER A 112 11.25 14.94 10.59
CA SER A 112 10.66 16.17 11.09
C SER A 112 10.58 16.15 12.62
N SER A 113 10.25 17.32 13.18
CA SER A 113 9.87 17.47 14.59
C SER A 113 8.52 16.82 14.95
N TYR A 114 7.72 16.44 13.95
CA TYR A 114 6.36 15.94 14.15
C TYR A 114 6.33 14.45 14.53
N THR A 115 5.62 14.12 15.60
CA THR A 115 5.41 12.75 16.05
C THR A 115 4.16 12.15 15.42
N LEU A 116 4.31 11.14 14.57
CA LEU A 116 3.19 10.42 13.96
C LEU A 116 2.44 9.57 15.00
N SER A 117 1.12 9.57 14.90
CA SER A 117 0.27 8.61 15.59
C SER A 117 0.37 7.22 14.94
N LYS A 118 0.02 6.16 15.70
CA LYS A 118 0.01 4.78 15.18
C LYS A 118 -0.87 4.59 13.95
N VAL A 119 -1.96 5.36 13.84
CA VAL A 119 -2.88 5.29 12.69
C VAL A 119 -2.23 5.91 11.45
N GLU A 120 -1.57 7.05 11.61
CA GLU A 120 -0.83 7.73 10.53
C GLU A 120 0.34 6.89 10.04
N GLU A 121 1.10 6.30 10.94
CA GLU A 121 2.18 5.38 10.58
C GLU A 121 1.67 4.17 9.81
N ARG A 122 0.59 3.54 10.27
CA ARG A 122 -0.04 2.41 9.56
C ARG A 122 -0.52 2.79 8.17
N LEU A 123 -1.08 3.99 8.03
CA LEU A 123 -1.53 4.54 6.75
C LEU A 123 -0.35 4.75 5.79
N LEU A 124 0.70 5.43 6.24
CA LEU A 124 1.88 5.75 5.43
C LEU A 124 2.71 4.50 5.09
N CYS A 125 2.72 3.48 5.96
CA CYS A 125 3.36 2.19 5.71
C CYS A 125 2.76 1.42 4.51
N ARG A 126 1.58 1.80 4.03
CA ARG A 126 1.01 1.21 2.80
C ARG A 126 1.78 1.63 1.54
N GLY A 127 2.64 2.63 1.63
CA GLY A 127 3.50 3.12 0.55
C GLY A 127 2.87 4.24 -0.27
N TRP A 128 3.70 4.93 -1.05
CA TRP A 128 3.27 6.10 -1.84
C TRP A 128 2.29 5.73 -2.95
N ASP A 129 2.47 4.55 -3.54
CA ASP A 129 1.65 4.06 -4.64
C ASP A 129 0.33 3.39 -4.15
N PHE A 130 -0.02 3.52 -2.86
CA PHE A 130 -1.25 2.96 -2.31
C PHE A 130 -2.49 3.70 -2.85
N CYS A 131 -3.40 2.94 -3.46
CA CYS A 131 -4.64 3.47 -4.02
C CYS A 131 -5.73 3.64 -2.94
N VAL A 132 -6.00 4.89 -2.57
CA VAL A 132 -6.98 5.26 -1.52
C VAL A 132 -8.43 5.03 -1.96
N GLU A 133 -8.77 5.50 -3.16
CA GLU A 133 -10.08 5.31 -3.78
C GLU A 133 -9.91 4.62 -5.12
N ASN A 134 -10.63 3.52 -5.33
CA ASN A 134 -10.57 2.81 -6.60
C ASN A 134 -11.96 2.62 -7.22
N LYS A 135 -12.00 2.63 -8.56
CA LYS A 135 -13.11 2.13 -9.34
C LYS A 135 -12.60 0.89 -10.07
N ILE A 136 -13.28 -0.25 -9.90
CA ILE A 136 -12.92 -1.46 -10.62
C ILE A 136 -13.30 -1.23 -12.10
N THR A 137 -12.30 -1.08 -12.95
CA THR A 137 -12.47 -0.80 -14.38
C THR A 137 -12.46 -2.09 -15.21
N ASN A 138 -11.54 -3.01 -14.89
CA ASN A 138 -11.48 -4.33 -15.50
C ASN A 138 -11.92 -5.40 -14.48
N PHE A 139 -13.13 -5.92 -14.66
CA PHE A 139 -13.68 -6.94 -13.77
C PHE A 139 -12.97 -8.28 -13.93
N LEU A 140 -12.51 -8.62 -15.14
CA LEU A 140 -11.83 -9.88 -15.41
C LEU A 140 -10.46 -9.92 -14.73
N ASP A 141 -9.67 -8.86 -14.86
CA ASP A 141 -8.37 -8.75 -14.17
C ASP A 141 -8.57 -8.82 -12.65
N PHE A 142 -9.61 -8.16 -12.13
CA PHE A 142 -9.91 -8.17 -10.71
C PHE A 142 -10.31 -9.57 -10.20
N GLU A 143 -11.16 -10.29 -10.92
CA GLU A 143 -11.55 -11.66 -10.56
C GLU A 143 -10.37 -12.63 -10.67
N THR A 144 -9.55 -12.53 -11.73
CA THR A 144 -8.36 -13.37 -11.92
C THR A 144 -7.30 -13.12 -10.83
N ASP A 145 -7.08 -11.87 -10.42
CA ASP A 145 -6.20 -11.54 -9.30
C ASP A 145 -6.71 -12.15 -7.98
N LEU A 146 -8.02 -12.09 -7.74
CA LEU A 146 -8.62 -12.71 -6.54
C LEU A 146 -8.47 -14.23 -6.57
N GLU A 147 -8.73 -14.87 -7.70
CA GLU A 147 -8.55 -16.30 -7.88
C GLU A 147 -7.10 -16.71 -7.66
N LEU A 148 -6.14 -16.01 -8.27
CA LEU A 148 -4.72 -16.29 -8.11
C LEU A 148 -4.28 -16.17 -6.64
N ASN A 149 -4.79 -15.17 -5.92
CA ASN A 149 -4.50 -15.02 -4.50
C ASN A 149 -5.20 -16.06 -3.63
N ALA A 150 -6.43 -16.47 -3.98
CA ALA A 150 -7.12 -17.56 -3.31
C ALA A 150 -6.37 -18.88 -3.52
N MET A 151 -5.92 -19.20 -4.74
CA MET A 151 -5.19 -20.43 -5.05
C MET A 151 -3.88 -20.55 -4.27
N LYS A 152 -3.20 -19.44 -3.93
CA LYS A 152 -2.05 -19.47 -3.01
C LYS A 152 -2.40 -19.99 -1.61
N LEU A 153 -3.65 -19.86 -1.18
CA LEU A 153 -4.15 -20.35 0.10
C LEU A 153 -4.52 -21.83 0.06
N GLN A 154 -4.89 -22.38 -1.11
CA GLN A 154 -5.36 -23.77 -1.25
C GLN A 154 -4.42 -24.81 -0.62
N PRO A 155 -3.08 -24.76 -0.79
CA PRO A 155 -2.17 -25.72 -0.15
C PRO A 155 -2.09 -25.58 1.37
N HIS A 156 -2.61 -24.51 1.94
CA HIS A 156 -2.44 -24.14 3.35
C HIS A 156 -3.71 -24.37 4.18
N CYS A 157 -4.84 -24.69 3.57
CA CYS A 157 -6.11 -24.94 4.25
C CYS A 157 -6.76 -26.25 3.81
N HIS A 158 -7.68 -26.75 4.64
CA HIS A 158 -8.49 -27.92 4.32
C HIS A 158 -9.51 -27.57 3.22
N GLU A 159 -9.83 -28.51 2.34
CA GLU A 159 -10.71 -28.31 1.18
C GLU A 159 -12.06 -27.67 1.54
N SER A 160 -12.70 -28.09 2.63
CA SER A 160 -13.96 -27.48 3.10
C SER A 160 -13.82 -26.04 3.57
N ILE A 161 -12.70 -25.70 4.21
CA ILE A 161 -12.37 -24.34 4.65
C ILE A 161 -12.04 -23.48 3.44
N PHE A 162 -11.26 -24.02 2.49
CA PHE A 162 -10.93 -23.36 1.24
C PHE A 162 -12.20 -22.98 0.48
N ARG A 163 -13.14 -23.91 0.29
CA ARG A 163 -14.44 -23.64 -0.34
C ARG A 163 -15.24 -22.57 0.37
N SER A 164 -15.27 -22.59 1.71
CA SER A 164 -15.95 -21.56 2.50
C SER A 164 -15.32 -20.17 2.30
N ILE A 165 -13.98 -20.09 2.29
CA ILE A 165 -13.24 -18.86 2.03
C ILE A 165 -13.51 -18.38 0.60
N CYS A 166 -13.40 -19.24 -0.41
CA CYS A 166 -13.70 -18.89 -1.80
C CYS A 166 -15.12 -18.34 -1.94
N ARG A 167 -16.12 -18.95 -1.27
CA ARG A 167 -17.50 -18.45 -1.28
C ARG A 167 -17.60 -17.06 -0.64
N GLN A 168 -16.91 -16.83 0.48
CA GLN A 168 -16.91 -15.51 1.14
C GLN A 168 -16.22 -14.44 0.27
N ILE A 169 -15.07 -14.79 -0.32
CA ILE A 169 -14.33 -13.91 -1.23
C ILE A 169 -15.20 -13.58 -2.44
N HIS A 170 -15.85 -14.57 -3.06
CA HIS A 170 -16.74 -14.38 -4.20
C HIS A 170 -17.93 -13.48 -3.83
N ASN A 171 -18.62 -13.73 -2.72
CA ASN A 171 -19.74 -12.89 -2.31
C ASN A 171 -19.31 -11.44 -2.05
N ALA A 172 -18.16 -11.24 -1.39
CA ALA A 172 -17.59 -9.93 -1.14
C ALA A 172 -17.15 -9.24 -2.46
N SER A 173 -16.53 -9.98 -3.39
CA SER A 173 -16.10 -9.45 -4.68
C SER A 173 -17.30 -8.99 -5.52
N GLN A 174 -18.37 -9.79 -5.58
CA GLN A 174 -19.60 -9.41 -6.28
C GLN A 174 -20.24 -8.16 -5.69
N GLN A 175 -20.24 -8.04 -4.36
CA GLN A 175 -20.73 -6.83 -3.69
C GLN A 175 -19.88 -5.61 -4.07
N LEU A 176 -18.55 -5.72 -4.01
CA LEU A 176 -17.63 -4.64 -4.38
C LEU A 176 -17.80 -4.26 -5.86
N ILE A 177 -17.89 -5.22 -6.77
CA ILE A 177 -18.11 -4.97 -8.20
C ILE A 177 -19.39 -4.17 -8.41
N ARG A 178 -20.51 -4.57 -7.78
CA ARG A 178 -21.79 -3.86 -7.88
C ARG A 178 -21.70 -2.43 -7.35
N THR A 179 -21.07 -2.23 -6.21
CA THR A 179 -20.86 -0.88 -5.66
C THR A 179 -19.94 -0.03 -6.55
N SER A 180 -18.88 -0.62 -7.10
CA SER A 180 -17.89 0.07 -7.92
C SER A 180 -18.45 0.63 -9.24
N LYS A 181 -19.52 0.01 -9.78
CA LYS A 181 -20.19 0.49 -10.99
C LYS A 181 -20.69 1.93 -10.85
N HIS A 182 -21.23 2.25 -9.68
CA HIS A 182 -21.90 3.53 -9.41
C HIS A 182 -21.08 4.49 -8.54
N LYS A 183 -20.11 4.00 -7.76
CA LYS A 183 -19.32 4.82 -6.84
C LYS A 183 -17.89 4.30 -6.70
N LYS A 184 -16.94 5.20 -6.44
CA LYS A 184 -15.60 4.82 -5.98
C LYS A 184 -15.66 4.16 -4.61
N ILE A 185 -14.85 3.14 -4.41
CA ILE A 185 -14.73 2.42 -3.14
C ILE A 185 -13.52 2.94 -2.39
N SER A 186 -13.71 3.29 -1.12
CA SER A 186 -12.62 3.70 -0.21
C SER A 186 -11.98 2.47 0.43
N ASN A 187 -10.66 2.37 0.33
CA ASN A 187 -9.86 1.34 0.99
C ASN A 187 -9.35 1.77 2.38
N LEU A 188 -9.83 2.91 2.88
CA LEU A 188 -9.50 3.46 4.19
C LEU A 188 -10.66 3.34 5.17
N SER A 189 -10.34 3.00 6.42
CA SER A 189 -11.25 3.15 7.54
C SER A 189 -11.55 4.63 7.83
N LYS A 190 -12.61 4.91 8.60
CA LYS A 190 -12.95 6.30 9.00
C LYS A 190 -11.81 6.97 9.76
N GLU A 191 -11.12 6.22 10.63
CA GLU A 191 -9.97 6.69 11.40
C GLU A 191 -8.78 7.02 10.49
N GLU A 192 -8.45 6.16 9.53
CA GLU A 192 -7.36 6.39 8.58
C GLU A 192 -7.66 7.56 7.63
N LEU A 193 -8.91 7.75 7.25
CA LEU A 193 -9.33 8.88 6.42
C LEU A 193 -9.24 10.20 7.20
N ALA A 194 -9.58 10.19 8.50
CA ALA A 194 -9.37 11.34 9.37
C ALA A 194 -7.87 11.64 9.56
N ALA A 195 -7.05 10.62 9.76
CA ALA A 195 -5.59 10.75 9.83
C ALA A 195 -5.00 11.35 8.54
N LEU A 196 -5.41 10.86 7.36
CA LEU A 196 -4.98 11.42 6.07
C LEU A 196 -5.33 12.90 5.93
N LYS A 197 -6.55 13.28 6.34
CA LYS A 197 -6.98 14.69 6.34
C LYS A 197 -6.17 15.54 7.32
N SER A 198 -5.89 15.00 8.51
CA SER A 198 -5.07 15.67 9.53
C SER A 198 -3.65 15.93 9.00
N LEU A 199 -2.98 14.91 8.45
CA LEU A 199 -1.68 15.05 7.83
C LEU A 199 -1.68 16.08 6.69
N LYS A 200 -2.72 16.07 5.84
CA LYS A 200 -2.86 17.05 4.74
C LYS A 200 -3.05 18.48 5.26
N SER A 201 -3.73 18.66 6.39
CA SER A 201 -3.96 19.98 6.98
C SER A 201 -2.76 20.55 7.74
N ASN A 202 -1.75 19.71 8.04
CA ASN A 202 -0.56 20.13 8.75
C ASN A 202 0.42 20.86 7.82
N ASN A 203 0.44 22.19 7.92
CA ASN A 203 1.32 23.05 7.11
C ASN A 203 2.78 23.11 7.59
N ASN A 204 3.10 22.52 8.74
CA ASN A 204 4.45 22.55 9.32
C ASN A 204 5.35 21.44 8.77
N ILE A 205 4.76 20.41 8.16
CA ILE A 205 5.47 19.26 7.61
C ILE A 205 5.30 19.17 6.09
N ILE A 206 6.27 18.56 5.44
CA ILE A 206 6.21 18.15 4.03
C ILE A 206 6.33 16.63 3.99
N ILE A 207 5.35 15.99 3.39
CA ILE A 207 5.32 14.55 3.12
C ILE A 207 5.57 14.36 1.63
N CYS A 208 6.66 13.69 1.28
CA CYS A 208 7.07 13.51 -0.11
C CYS A 208 7.65 12.12 -0.37
N LYS A 209 7.68 11.73 -1.66
CA LYS A 209 8.31 10.48 -2.09
C LYS A 209 9.83 10.59 -1.96
N ALA A 210 10.47 9.52 -1.52
CA ALA A 210 11.92 9.42 -1.57
C ALA A 210 12.44 9.36 -3.01
N ASP A 211 13.67 9.81 -3.19
CA ASP A 211 14.36 9.80 -4.48
C ASP A 211 14.59 8.39 -5.07
N LYS A 212 14.70 7.38 -4.19
CA LYS A 212 14.86 5.98 -4.55
C LYS A 212 13.90 5.12 -3.74
N GLY A 213 13.28 4.16 -4.41
CA GLY A 213 12.32 3.24 -3.80
C GLY A 213 10.93 3.84 -3.61
N ASN A 214 10.04 3.07 -2.99
CA ASN A 214 8.67 3.46 -2.68
C ASN A 214 8.51 3.89 -1.21
N SER A 215 9.52 4.58 -0.67
CA SER A 215 9.48 5.09 0.71
C SER A 215 9.00 6.54 0.75
N ILE A 216 8.47 6.91 1.91
CA ILE A 216 7.90 8.20 2.26
C ILE A 216 8.87 8.91 3.19
N VAL A 217 9.13 10.19 2.91
CA VAL A 217 9.97 11.04 3.75
C VAL A 217 9.13 12.18 4.29
N ILE A 218 9.24 12.41 5.60
CA ILE A 218 8.54 13.48 6.31
C ILE A 218 9.59 14.44 6.84
N LEU A 219 9.48 15.71 6.46
CA LEU A 219 10.40 16.78 6.78
C LEU A 219 9.66 17.95 7.39
N ASP A 220 10.32 18.72 8.25
CA ASP A 220 9.82 20.06 8.58
C ASP A 220 9.86 20.92 7.32
N LYS A 221 8.78 21.69 7.10
CA LYS A 221 8.63 22.53 5.92
C LYS A 221 9.76 23.55 5.81
N GLU A 222 10.14 24.17 6.92
CA GLU A 222 11.25 25.14 6.96
C GLU A 222 12.58 24.51 6.51
N THR A 223 12.91 23.32 7.03
CA THR A 223 14.13 22.59 6.63
C THR A 223 14.12 22.24 5.15
N TYR A 224 12.97 21.83 4.61
CA TYR A 224 12.82 21.54 3.19
C TYR A 224 12.99 22.81 2.34
N MET A 225 12.35 23.92 2.72
CA MET A 225 12.43 25.20 2.01
C MET A 225 13.86 25.73 1.99
N LYS A 226 14.57 25.69 3.13
CA LYS A 226 15.98 26.09 3.20
C LYS A 226 16.86 25.29 2.24
N LYS A 227 16.71 23.96 2.21
CA LYS A 227 17.44 23.09 1.27
C LYS A 227 17.10 23.40 -0.19
N ALA A 228 15.84 23.73 -0.49
CA ALA A 228 15.41 24.12 -1.83
C ALA A 228 16.03 25.47 -2.25
N GLU A 229 15.98 26.46 -1.38
CA GLU A 229 16.56 27.79 -1.62
C GLU A 229 18.08 27.74 -1.80
N GLU A 230 18.79 26.91 -1.01
CA GLU A 230 20.23 26.70 -1.17
C GLU A 230 20.58 26.18 -2.58
N ILE A 231 19.76 25.30 -3.15
CA ILE A 231 19.94 24.82 -4.53
C ILE A 231 19.61 25.92 -5.54
N LEU A 232 18.52 26.66 -5.33
CA LEU A 232 18.09 27.75 -6.22
C LEU A 232 19.03 28.95 -6.22
N LYS A 233 19.85 29.13 -5.16
CA LYS A 233 20.94 30.12 -5.14
C LYS A 233 22.17 29.71 -5.96
N GLY A 234 22.20 28.47 -6.48
CA GLY A 234 23.29 28.00 -7.33
C GLY A 234 23.35 28.72 -8.69
N LYS A 235 24.51 28.67 -9.34
CA LYS A 235 24.78 29.31 -10.67
C LYS A 235 23.86 28.85 -11.81
N GLN A 236 23.03 27.83 -11.59
CA GLN A 236 22.15 27.22 -12.59
C GLN A 236 20.80 27.95 -12.70
N PHE A 237 20.47 28.78 -11.72
CA PHE A 237 19.19 29.47 -11.64
C PHE A 237 19.42 30.97 -11.53
N GLU A 238 18.51 31.73 -12.12
CA GLU A 238 18.45 33.17 -12.00
C GLU A 238 17.03 33.60 -11.59
N PRO A 239 16.90 34.65 -10.77
CA PRO A 239 15.60 35.18 -10.41
C PRO A 239 14.90 35.73 -11.65
N LEU A 240 13.64 35.33 -11.83
CA LEU A 240 12.79 35.84 -12.91
C LEU A 240 12.00 37.04 -12.40
N ASN A 241 12.19 38.20 -13.03
CA ASN A 241 11.53 39.46 -12.62
C ASN A 241 10.12 39.65 -13.20
N ASN A 242 9.71 38.84 -14.18
CA ASN A 242 8.43 38.98 -14.88
C ASN A 242 7.74 37.63 -15.05
N ASP A 243 6.60 37.46 -14.37
CA ASP A 243 5.78 36.26 -14.46
C ASP A 243 5.23 35.99 -15.87
N LYS A 244 5.15 37.01 -16.75
CA LYS A 244 4.71 36.87 -18.14
C LYS A 244 5.78 36.33 -19.08
N PHE A 245 7.00 36.10 -18.61
CA PHE A 245 8.11 35.60 -19.42
C PHE A 245 7.75 34.34 -20.23
N HIS A 246 7.01 33.40 -19.64
CA HIS A 246 6.60 32.18 -20.33
C HIS A 246 5.74 32.46 -21.57
N ARG A 247 4.87 33.47 -21.54
CA ARG A 247 4.00 33.85 -22.67
C ARG A 247 4.80 34.43 -23.82
N GLU A 248 5.77 35.29 -23.51
CA GLU A 248 6.65 35.86 -24.52
C GLU A 248 7.49 34.78 -25.22
N GLN A 249 7.98 33.79 -24.46
CA GLN A 249 8.71 32.66 -25.02
C GLN A 249 7.81 31.72 -25.82
N GLU A 250 6.58 31.48 -25.36
CA GLU A 250 5.55 30.73 -26.09
C GLU A 250 5.25 31.37 -27.45
N GLU A 251 5.03 32.68 -27.51
CA GLU A 251 4.79 33.39 -28.75
C GLU A 251 5.99 33.29 -29.71
N LYS A 252 7.21 33.48 -29.20
CA LYS A 252 8.44 33.34 -29.99
C LYS A 252 8.58 31.93 -30.55
N LEU A 253 8.35 30.91 -29.72
CA LEU A 253 8.40 29.52 -30.14
C LEU A 253 7.34 29.21 -31.20
N ASN A 254 6.09 29.64 -31.00
CA ASN A 254 5.00 29.41 -31.93
C ASN A 254 5.23 30.11 -33.27
N LYS A 255 5.80 31.33 -33.26
CA LYS A 255 6.22 32.03 -34.49
C LYS A 255 7.29 31.24 -35.25
N TYR A 256 8.26 30.68 -34.54
CA TYR A 256 9.30 29.82 -35.13
C TYR A 256 8.73 28.51 -35.69
N ILE A 257 7.85 27.82 -34.98
CA ILE A 257 7.17 26.62 -35.49
C ILE A 257 6.36 26.96 -36.74
N PHE A 258 5.70 28.12 -36.77
CA PHE A 258 4.95 28.57 -37.93
C PHE A 258 5.84 28.91 -39.14
N SER A 259 7.04 29.46 -38.92
CA SER A 259 7.98 29.71 -40.02
C SER A 259 8.49 28.40 -40.63
N LEU A 260 8.76 27.38 -39.82
CA LEU A 260 9.12 26.03 -40.30
C LEU A 260 8.02 25.41 -41.17
N PHE A 261 6.76 25.59 -40.76
CA PHE A 261 5.62 25.15 -41.57
C PHE A 261 5.55 25.91 -42.90
N LYS A 262 5.71 27.24 -42.90
CA LYS A 262 5.73 28.05 -44.13
C LYS A 262 6.85 27.65 -45.09
N GLN A 263 7.99 27.23 -44.56
CA GLN A 263 9.14 26.74 -45.34
C GLN A 263 8.96 25.30 -45.84
N GLY A 264 7.86 24.62 -45.47
CA GLY A 264 7.60 23.23 -45.86
C GLY A 264 8.44 22.19 -45.12
N VAL A 265 9.13 22.57 -44.04
CA VAL A 265 9.99 21.67 -43.24
C VAL A 265 9.14 20.70 -42.40
N ILE A 266 7.99 21.17 -41.92
CA ILE A 266 7.04 20.37 -41.14
C ILE A 266 5.65 20.43 -41.75
N ASP A 267 4.87 19.37 -41.57
CA ASP A 267 3.47 19.33 -41.99
C ASP A 267 2.55 20.04 -40.99
N ASN A 268 1.30 20.28 -41.39
CA ASN A 268 0.34 20.99 -40.54
C ASN A 268 -0.01 20.18 -39.27
N LYS A 269 0.05 18.85 -39.34
CA LYS A 269 -0.21 17.98 -38.20
C LYS A 269 0.86 18.14 -37.13
N LEU A 270 2.14 18.06 -37.51
CA LEU A 270 3.26 18.26 -36.60
C LEU A 270 3.29 19.69 -36.06
N ARG A 271 2.93 20.69 -36.88
CA ARG A 271 2.78 22.08 -36.43
C ARG A 271 1.85 22.18 -35.21
N TYR A 272 0.64 21.66 -35.31
CA TYR A 272 -0.32 21.70 -34.20
C TYR A 272 0.13 20.89 -32.98
N GLN A 273 0.84 19.79 -33.20
CA GLN A 273 1.39 18.99 -32.10
C GLN A 273 2.49 19.73 -31.33
N LEU A 274 3.32 20.51 -32.01
CA LEU A 274 4.44 21.22 -31.40
C LEU A 274 4.06 22.58 -30.80
N GLN A 275 2.98 23.19 -31.30
CA GLN A 275 2.51 24.47 -30.79
C GLN A 275 2.11 24.38 -29.33
N SER A 276 2.58 25.34 -28.54
CA SER A 276 2.18 25.48 -27.15
C SER A 276 1.00 26.45 -27.05
N THR A 277 0.09 26.18 -26.13
CA THR A 277 -1.05 27.05 -25.81
C THR A 277 -1.20 27.15 -24.30
N CYS A 278 -1.28 28.37 -23.76
CA CYS A 278 -1.48 28.61 -22.32
C CYS A 278 -0.40 27.95 -21.46
N SER A 279 0.87 28.18 -21.81
CA SER A 279 1.99 27.62 -21.05
C SER A 279 2.05 28.16 -19.62
N SER A 280 2.79 27.45 -18.79
CA SER A 280 3.08 27.81 -17.39
C SER A 280 4.58 27.73 -17.13
N LEU A 281 5.02 28.36 -16.05
CA LEU A 281 6.41 28.25 -15.61
C LEU A 281 6.69 26.82 -15.14
N SER A 282 7.94 26.39 -15.35
CA SER A 282 8.38 25.08 -14.84
C SER A 282 8.41 25.10 -13.32
N VAL A 283 7.98 23.99 -12.71
CA VAL A 283 7.84 23.88 -11.24
C VAL A 283 9.04 23.13 -10.67
N PHE A 284 9.69 23.74 -9.68
CA PHE A 284 10.74 23.08 -8.90
C PHE A 284 10.14 22.31 -7.73
N TYR A 285 10.63 21.09 -7.50
CA TYR A 285 10.48 20.38 -6.24
C TYR A 285 11.67 19.45 -5.98
N GLY A 286 11.93 19.12 -4.72
CA GLY A 286 13.02 18.28 -4.29
C GLY A 286 12.55 16.90 -3.84
N LEU A 287 13.21 15.84 -4.29
CA LEU A 287 13.02 14.49 -3.76
C LEU A 287 14.13 14.14 -2.76
N PRO A 288 13.84 13.88 -1.48
CA PRO A 288 14.89 13.59 -0.50
C PRO A 288 15.60 12.27 -0.80
N LYS A 289 16.94 12.31 -0.80
CA LYS A 289 17.79 11.11 -0.92
C LYS A 289 17.90 10.44 0.44
N ALA A 290 16.88 9.67 0.82
CA ALA A 290 16.80 8.98 2.12
C ALA A 290 17.98 8.04 2.43
N HIS A 291 18.71 7.59 1.40
CA HIS A 291 19.89 6.74 1.52
C HIS A 291 21.20 7.52 1.76
N LYS A 292 21.16 8.84 1.91
CA LYS A 292 22.34 9.68 2.13
C LYS A 292 22.22 10.45 3.45
N THR A 293 23.34 10.57 4.17
CA THR A 293 23.46 11.38 5.38
C THR A 293 23.02 12.82 5.13
N GLY A 294 22.25 13.38 6.06
CA GLY A 294 21.71 14.75 5.96
C GLY A 294 20.49 14.89 5.03
N TYR A 295 20.04 13.81 4.38
CA TYR A 295 18.87 13.81 3.50
C TYR A 295 18.88 14.95 2.45
N PRO A 296 19.94 15.05 1.61
CA PRO A 296 19.98 16.05 0.56
C PRO A 296 18.86 15.81 -0.44
N ILE A 297 18.24 16.88 -0.95
CA ILE A 297 17.17 16.77 -1.94
C ILE A 297 17.77 16.68 -3.35
N ARG A 298 17.22 15.80 -4.20
CA ARG A 298 17.44 15.83 -5.66
C ARG A 298 16.51 16.90 -6.23
N PRO A 299 17.04 17.94 -6.87
CA PRO A 299 16.19 18.91 -7.55
C PRO A 299 15.53 18.28 -8.76
N ILE A 300 14.22 18.48 -8.89
CA ILE A 300 13.42 18.10 -10.04
C ILE A 300 12.77 19.37 -10.58
N ILE A 301 12.96 19.62 -11.87
CA ILE A 301 12.29 20.69 -12.60
C ILE A 301 11.24 20.03 -13.47
N SER A 302 9.97 20.15 -13.07
CA SER A 302 8.85 19.71 -13.89
C SER A 302 8.57 20.74 -14.96
N THR A 303 8.86 20.39 -16.20
CA THR A 303 8.55 21.19 -17.39
C THR A 303 7.18 20.87 -17.97
N ILE A 304 6.38 20.02 -17.32
CA ILE A 304 5.03 19.68 -17.76
C ILE A 304 4.20 20.97 -17.82
N GLY A 305 3.62 21.25 -19.00
CA GLY A 305 2.84 22.46 -19.23
C GLY A 305 3.67 23.71 -19.53
N SER A 306 5.01 23.62 -19.60
CA SER A 306 5.86 24.71 -20.09
C SER A 306 5.84 24.83 -21.62
N TYR A 307 6.18 26.01 -22.14
CA TYR A 307 6.06 26.32 -23.57
C TYR A 307 6.89 25.38 -24.46
N GLN A 308 8.04 24.92 -23.98
CA GLN A 308 8.94 24.03 -24.71
C GLN A 308 8.65 22.55 -24.52
N TYR A 309 7.64 22.15 -23.74
CA TYR A 309 7.46 20.76 -23.30
C TYR A 309 7.25 19.79 -24.47
N GLU A 310 6.27 20.04 -25.35
CA GLU A 310 5.97 19.15 -26.47
C GLU A 310 7.09 19.13 -27.51
N LEU A 311 7.72 20.27 -27.77
CA LEU A 311 8.92 20.33 -28.62
C LEU A 311 10.06 19.48 -28.04
N SER A 312 10.35 19.63 -26.75
CA SER A 312 11.42 18.88 -26.08
C SER A 312 11.15 17.38 -26.13
N LYS A 313 9.89 16.97 -25.92
CA LYS A 313 9.46 15.57 -26.01
C LYS A 313 9.61 15.01 -27.42
N PHE A 314 9.23 15.78 -28.44
CA PHE A 314 9.40 15.42 -29.84
C PHE A 314 10.89 15.24 -30.19
N LEU A 315 11.74 16.22 -29.83
CA LEU A 315 13.18 16.16 -30.09
C LEU A 315 13.85 15.01 -29.33
N ALA A 316 13.50 14.79 -28.06
CA ALA A 316 14.03 13.67 -27.29
C ALA A 316 13.70 12.32 -27.93
N LYS A 317 12.48 12.16 -28.47
CA LYS A 317 12.08 10.96 -29.22
C LYS A 317 12.90 10.82 -30.50
N ALA A 318 13.07 11.90 -31.27
CA ALA A 318 13.86 11.89 -32.49
C ALA A 318 15.33 11.54 -32.23
N ILE A 319 15.96 12.15 -31.23
CA ILE A 319 17.35 11.87 -30.83
C ILE A 319 17.50 10.42 -30.38
N ARG A 320 16.56 9.90 -29.57
CA ARG A 320 16.58 8.51 -29.12
C ARG A 320 16.48 7.53 -30.29
N ASN A 321 15.66 7.84 -31.30
CA ASN A 321 15.52 7.00 -32.48
C ASN A 321 16.73 7.09 -33.42
N ALA A 322 17.38 8.25 -33.48
CA ALA A 322 18.59 8.46 -34.28
C ALA A 322 19.85 7.87 -33.62
N ARG A 323 19.83 7.64 -32.30
CA ARG A 323 20.97 7.04 -31.59
C ARG A 323 21.10 5.57 -32.01
N PRO A 324 22.25 5.17 -32.58
CA PRO A 324 22.49 3.76 -32.88
C PRO A 324 22.53 2.95 -31.60
N GLN A 325 22.01 1.73 -31.67
CA GLN A 325 21.99 0.81 -30.54
C GLN A 325 23.42 0.38 -30.21
N ALA A 326 23.83 0.60 -28.96
CA ALA A 326 25.16 0.18 -28.53
C ALA A 326 25.28 -1.35 -28.63
N LYS A 327 26.48 -1.87 -28.94
CA LYS A 327 26.73 -3.33 -28.96
C LYS A 327 26.44 -4.00 -27.61
N SER A 328 26.48 -3.24 -26.52
CA SER A 328 26.17 -3.67 -25.16
C SER A 328 24.70 -3.46 -24.77
N TYR A 329 23.83 -3.04 -25.70
CA TYR A 329 22.42 -2.85 -25.39
C TYR A 329 21.76 -4.22 -25.22
N ILE A 330 21.06 -4.39 -24.11
CA ILE A 330 20.27 -5.56 -23.79
C ILE A 330 18.89 -5.02 -23.38
N LYS A 331 17.83 -5.54 -24.01
CA LYS A 331 16.46 -5.02 -23.90
C LYS A 331 15.86 -5.26 -22.53
N ASP A 332 16.10 -6.43 -21.95
CA ASP A 332 15.57 -6.82 -20.65
C ASP A 332 16.45 -7.85 -19.95
N SER A 333 16.08 -8.18 -18.71
CA SER A 333 16.81 -9.16 -17.90
C SER A 333 16.74 -10.58 -18.43
N PHE A 334 15.82 -10.90 -19.35
CA PHE A 334 15.74 -12.22 -19.97
C PHE A 334 16.70 -12.34 -21.15
N GLU A 335 16.92 -11.26 -21.89
CA GLU A 335 17.96 -11.20 -22.94
C GLU A 335 19.38 -11.14 -22.36
N PHE A 336 19.51 -10.71 -21.10
CA PHE A 336 20.79 -10.71 -20.38
C PHE A 336 21.25 -12.11 -19.93
N VAL A 337 20.31 -13.03 -19.69
CA VAL A 337 20.53 -14.30 -18.99
C VAL A 337 20.67 -15.47 -19.94
#